data_AF-A0A101HUG4-F1
#
_entry.id   AF-A0A101HUG4-F1
#
_cell.length_a   1.000
_cell.length_b   1.000
_cell.length_c   1.000
_cell.angle_alpha   90.00
_cell.angle_beta   90.00
_cell.angle_gamma   90.00
#
_symmetry.space_group_name_H-M   'P 1'
#
loop_
_entity.id
_entity.type
_entity.pdbx_description
1 polymer ?
#
loop_
_entity_poly.entity_id
_entity_poly.type
_entity_poly.pdbx_seq_one_letter_code
_entity_poly.pdbx_strand_id
1 'polypeptide(L)'
;MARKAIKSKITKIKKRSGRVVAFSSSKIERAIKSAFKAAGKDDAEEVRRLTKEVISELEKRFNSSIIPEVEQVQDIVEQTLLKHSHEEVHNAYTLYRQLHHKLRSVSSLVDADELTEKYLNQGDWRVKENANMTYSLQGLNNHVASIISANFWLNKIYSREIRKAHRQGDLHIHDLSSLSAYCTGWDLKDFLIRGFGGVSGKVNSSPPKHFSSALGQIVNFMYTIQGEVAGAVALSNFDTYLAPFIRYDGLTYKQTKQAMQEFVFNMNVPTRVGFQCFSEDTEILTEEGWCFYDQVKKGMKIKTFNTEAGVIEDKRVNSVFKKSYQGTMYRLKNRVQDQLISPQHRVVRKKFNTDRWVLEPIEEVRKLKSDIIIPVAADNKSKDADISDEQIKLMAWVIGEGSLERPGKNYRSCYRVSIYQSKIKNKLHYQEIKNLLDHFNLEYSEYTQNGLGDPVQRIRLNAKSSRL
;
A
#
# COMPACT_ATOMS: atom_id res chain seq x y z
N MET A 1 -6.33 74.31 20.83
CA MET A 1 -6.82 72.91 20.70
C MET A 1 -5.62 71.97 20.57
N ALA A 2 -5.33 71.19 21.61
CA ALA A 2 -4.23 70.23 21.59
C ALA A 2 -4.59 69.01 20.71
N ARG A 3 -3.80 68.75 19.67
CA ARG A 3 -3.89 67.53 18.85
C ARG A 3 -3.55 66.32 19.72
N LYS A 4 -4.57 65.51 20.02
CA LYS A 4 -4.44 64.26 20.77
C LYS A 4 -3.68 63.24 19.89
N ALA A 5 -2.42 62.99 20.22
CA ALA A 5 -1.61 61.97 19.55
C ALA A 5 -2.22 60.58 19.79
N ILE A 6 -2.75 59.96 18.73
CA ILE A 6 -3.25 58.58 18.78
C ILE A 6 -2.02 57.66 18.85
N LYS A 7 -1.70 57.18 20.06
CA LYS A 7 -0.75 56.07 20.25
C LYS A 7 -1.41 54.79 19.75
N SER A 8 -1.20 54.43 18.49
CA SER A 8 -1.65 53.14 17.93
C SER A 8 -0.76 52.01 18.43
N LYS A 9 -1.08 51.46 19.61
CA LYS A 9 -0.38 50.27 20.12
C LYS A 9 -0.86 49.01 19.39
N ILE A 10 0.07 48.21 18.92
CA ILE A 10 -0.21 46.87 18.37
C ILE A 10 -0.61 45.95 19.52
N THR A 11 -1.82 45.38 19.45
CA THR A 11 -2.37 44.50 20.50
C THR A 11 -2.43 43.03 20.10
N LYS A 12 -2.39 42.73 18.79
CA LYS A 12 -2.59 41.38 18.24
C LYS A 12 -1.51 41.04 17.21
N ILE A 13 -1.19 39.76 17.09
CA ILE A 13 -0.28 39.21 16.08
C ILE A 13 -0.86 37.92 15.49
N LYS A 14 -0.75 37.77 14.16
CA LYS A 14 -1.24 36.59 13.44
C LYS A 14 -0.10 35.56 13.33
N LYS A 15 -0.28 34.40 13.96
CA LYS A 15 0.65 33.28 13.84
C LYS A 15 0.57 32.66 12.43
N ARG A 16 1.64 31.95 12.03
CA ARG A 16 1.72 31.23 10.75
C ARG A 16 0.60 30.18 10.57
N SER A 17 0.01 29.69 11.66
CA SER A 17 -1.16 28.80 11.65
C SER A 17 -2.50 29.51 11.40
N GLY A 18 -2.49 30.82 11.14
CA GLY A 18 -3.68 31.65 10.99
C GLY A 18 -4.30 32.13 12.31
N ARG A 19 -3.92 31.55 13.46
CA ARG A 19 -4.44 31.96 14.78
C ARG A 19 -3.94 33.35 15.18
N VAL A 20 -4.85 34.20 15.65
CA VAL A 20 -4.55 35.53 16.18
C VAL A 20 -4.35 35.45 17.70
N VAL A 21 -3.22 35.95 18.19
CA VAL A 21 -2.88 35.97 19.62
C VAL A 21 -2.48 37.37 20.09
N ALA A 22 -2.45 37.60 21.40
CA ALA A 22 -1.97 38.86 21.96
C ALA A 22 -0.50 39.10 21.61
N PHE A 23 -0.19 40.34 21.20
CA PHE A 23 1.18 40.78 20.94
C PHE A 23 1.96 40.88 22.26
N SER A 24 3.23 40.48 22.24
CA SER A 24 4.09 40.48 23.42
C SER A 24 5.50 40.92 23.03
N SER A 25 5.89 42.12 23.49
CA SER A 25 7.21 42.72 23.23
C SER A 25 8.35 41.89 23.84
N SER A 26 8.12 41.23 24.97
CA SER A 26 9.13 40.39 25.64
C SER A 26 9.56 39.16 24.82
N LYS A 27 8.79 38.78 23.79
CA LYS A 27 9.20 37.73 22.84
C LYS A 27 10.24 38.24 21.83
N ILE A 28 10.12 39.49 21.40
CA ILE A 28 11.07 40.13 20.48
C ILE A 28 12.40 40.34 21.22
N GLU A 29 12.34 40.89 22.43
CA GLU A 29 13.52 41.12 23.27
C GLU A 29 14.30 39.84 23.52
N ARG A 30 13.61 38.74 23.88
CA ARG A 30 14.26 37.44 24.06
C ARG A 30 14.93 36.92 22.79
N ALA A 31 14.28 37.08 21.63
CA ALA A 31 14.83 36.62 20.36
C ALA A 31 16.10 37.40 19.98
N ILE A 32 16.09 38.72 20.17
CA ILE A 32 17.27 39.58 19.96
C ILE A 32 18.37 39.21 20.96
N LYS A 33 18.03 39.06 22.25
CA LYS A 33 18.99 38.64 23.29
C LYS A 33 19.66 37.31 22.97
N SER A 34 18.90 36.33 22.48
CA SER A 34 19.44 35.03 22.07
C SER A 34 20.42 35.15 20.90
N ALA A 35 20.15 36.03 19.93
CA ALA A 35 21.06 36.28 18.82
C ALA A 35 22.35 36.98 19.27
N PHE A 36 22.26 37.96 20.17
CA PHE A 36 23.43 38.61 20.79
C PHE A 36 24.30 37.57 21.52
N LYS A 37 23.68 36.74 22.37
CA LYS A 37 24.38 35.68 23.10
C LYS A 37 25.05 34.67 22.15
N ALA A 38 24.40 34.31 21.05
CA ALA A 38 24.96 33.41 20.04
C ALA A 38 26.14 34.02 19.27
N ALA A 39 26.16 35.35 19.10
CA ALA A 39 27.29 36.10 18.56
C ALA A 39 28.37 36.41 19.61
N GLY A 40 28.28 35.87 20.83
CA GLY A 40 29.25 36.11 21.91
C GLY A 40 29.20 37.51 22.53
N LYS A 41 28.12 38.27 22.29
CA LYS A 41 27.93 39.63 22.83
C LYS A 41 26.86 39.60 23.91
N ASP A 42 27.10 40.24 25.06
CA ASP A 42 26.12 40.38 26.14
C ASP A 42 25.90 41.86 26.47
N ASP A 43 25.23 42.57 25.56
CA ASP A 43 24.88 43.97 25.73
C ASP A 43 23.37 44.11 25.97
N ALA A 44 23.00 44.14 27.24
CA ALA A 44 21.59 44.23 27.65
C ALA A 44 20.98 45.62 27.37
N GLU A 45 21.78 46.69 27.27
CA GLU A 45 21.28 48.02 26.94
C GLU A 45 20.95 48.12 25.46
N GLU A 46 21.84 47.60 24.62
CA GLU A 46 21.67 47.61 23.17
C GLU A 46 20.50 46.73 22.73
N VAL A 47 20.32 45.55 23.35
CA VAL A 47 19.14 44.70 23.13
C VAL A 47 17.84 45.45 23.44
N ARG A 48 17.79 46.21 24.54
CA ARG A 48 16.61 47.02 24.90
C ARG A 48 16.39 48.16 23.92
N ARG A 49 17.46 48.81 23.45
CA ARG A 49 17.41 49.89 22.46
C ARG A 49 16.84 49.38 21.12
N LEU A 50 17.40 48.31 20.59
CA LEU A 50 16.97 47.67 19.34
C LEU A 50 15.53 47.16 19.43
N THR A 51 15.14 46.59 20.58
CA THR A 51 13.75 46.14 20.80
C THR A 51 12.76 47.32 20.73
N LYS A 52 13.09 48.46 21.34
CA LYS A 52 12.25 49.66 21.27
C LYS A 52 12.15 50.20 19.83
N GLU A 53 13.24 50.17 19.09
CA GLU A 53 13.27 50.61 17.69
C GLU A 53 12.42 49.71 16.78
N VAL A 54 12.53 48.39 16.94
CA VAL A 54 11.66 47.42 16.24
C VAL A 54 10.19 47.66 16.57
N ILE A 55 9.84 47.92 17.83
CA ILE A 55 8.45 48.23 18.22
C ILE A 55 7.99 49.53 17.57
N SER A 56 8.82 50.57 17.55
CA SER A 56 8.48 51.83 16.90
C SER A 56 8.27 51.66 15.40
N GLU A 57 9.10 50.89 14.72
CA GLU A 57 8.97 50.62 13.29
C GLU A 57 7.74 49.77 12.98
N LEU A 58 7.42 48.80 13.85
CA LEU A 58 6.18 48.05 13.77
C LEU A 58 4.95 48.95 13.93
N GLU A 59 4.94 49.84 14.92
CA GLU A 59 3.84 50.77 15.17
C GLU A 59 3.65 51.80 14.04
N LYS A 60 4.71 52.13 13.28
CA LYS A 60 4.62 52.97 12.08
C LYS A 60 4.01 52.25 10.88
N ARG A 61 4.34 50.96 10.70
CA ARG A 61 3.89 50.17 9.54
C ARG A 61 2.54 49.47 9.76
N PHE A 62 2.18 49.18 11.01
CA PHE A 62 1.00 48.41 11.37
C PHE A 62 0.15 49.14 12.42
N ASN A 63 -1.04 49.55 11.99
CA ASN A 63 -2.00 50.27 12.82
C ASN A 63 -2.94 49.26 13.51
N SER A 64 -3.82 49.72 14.40
CA SER A 64 -4.84 48.87 15.07
C SER A 64 -5.77 48.10 14.12
N SER A 65 -5.84 48.50 12.84
CA SER A 65 -6.64 47.84 11.80
C SER A 65 -5.89 46.75 11.01
N ILE A 66 -4.55 46.72 11.06
CA ILE A 66 -3.74 45.77 10.29
C ILE A 66 -2.93 44.92 11.27
N ILE A 67 -3.28 43.64 11.37
CA ILE A 67 -2.61 42.70 12.28
C ILE A 67 -1.33 42.19 11.61
N PRO A 68 -0.13 42.43 12.17
CA PRO A 68 1.11 41.94 11.58
C PRO A 68 1.21 40.42 11.65
N GLU A 69 1.79 39.82 10.61
CA GLU A 69 2.16 38.41 10.60
C GLU A 69 3.52 38.19 11.26
N VAL A 70 3.73 36.99 11.82
CA VAL A 70 5.01 36.66 12.49
C VAL A 70 6.24 36.85 11.58
N GLU A 71 6.14 36.58 10.28
CA GLU A 71 7.25 36.78 9.34
C GLU A 71 7.60 38.27 9.18
N GLN A 72 6.58 39.13 9.06
CA GLN A 72 6.78 40.58 8.90
C GLN A 72 7.47 41.20 10.12
N VAL A 73 7.16 40.69 11.32
CA VAL A 73 7.86 41.10 12.55
C VAL A 73 9.33 40.66 12.52
N GLN A 74 9.61 39.45 12.03
CA GLN A 74 10.97 38.93 11.93
C GLN A 74 11.79 39.70 10.88
N ASP A 75 11.18 40.07 9.75
CA ASP A 75 11.82 40.85 8.70
C ASP A 75 12.22 42.26 9.18
N ILE A 76 11.38 42.88 10.02
CA ILE A 76 11.70 44.18 10.64
C ILE A 76 12.85 44.04 11.65
N VAL A 77 12.87 42.97 12.45
CA VAL A 77 14.01 42.70 13.36
C VAL A 77 15.31 42.57 12.55
N GLU A 78 15.25 41.84 11.45
CA GLU A 78 16.39 41.59 10.56
C GLU A 78 16.91 42.87 9.91
N GLN A 79 16.00 43.72 9.40
CA GLN A 79 16.33 45.05 8.85
C GLN A 79 16.96 45.97 9.90
N THR A 80 16.43 46.00 11.13
CA THR A 80 16.97 46.82 12.21
C THR A 80 18.37 46.36 12.62
N LEU A 81 18.62 45.04 12.69
CA LEU A 81 19.95 44.50 12.99
C LEU A 81 20.97 44.84 11.89
N LEU A 82 20.57 44.81 10.62
CA LEU A 82 21.41 45.21 9.49
C LEU A 82 21.77 46.70 9.55
N LYS A 83 20.78 47.55 9.84
CA LYS A 83 20.91 49.01 9.85
C LYS A 83 21.91 49.51 10.89
N HIS A 84 22.03 48.83 12.03
CA HIS A 84 22.98 49.17 13.11
C HIS A 84 24.34 48.48 12.95
N SER A 85 24.66 47.95 11.76
CA SER A 85 25.96 47.31 11.45
C SER A 85 26.31 46.13 12.36
N HIS A 86 25.32 45.46 12.96
CA HIS A 86 25.55 44.26 13.76
C HIS A 86 25.52 43.00 12.87
N GLU A 87 26.45 42.92 11.93
CA GLU A 87 26.48 41.88 10.91
C GLU A 87 26.58 40.46 11.52
N GLU A 88 27.41 40.28 12.55
CA GLU A 88 27.53 39.01 13.28
C GLU A 88 26.24 38.61 14.01
N VAL A 89 25.52 39.57 14.60
CA VAL A 89 24.25 39.32 15.31
C VAL A 89 23.13 39.05 14.32
N HIS A 90 23.12 39.79 13.21
CA HIS A 90 22.21 39.55 12.10
C HIS A 90 22.40 38.14 11.54
N ASN A 91 23.64 37.73 11.24
CA ASN A 91 23.95 36.38 10.76
C ASN A 91 23.52 35.30 11.75
N ALA A 92 23.77 35.50 13.05
CA ALA A 92 23.32 34.57 14.09
C ALA A 92 21.79 34.48 14.19
N TYR A 93 21.08 35.62 14.07
CA TYR A 93 19.62 35.68 14.05
C TYR A 93 19.03 34.98 12.82
N THR A 94 19.57 35.26 11.63
CA THR A 94 19.14 34.68 10.36
C THR A 94 19.40 33.18 10.33
N LEU A 95 20.57 32.73 10.80
CA LEU A 95 20.89 31.30 10.93
C LEU A 95 19.94 30.61 11.92
N TYR A 96 19.64 31.23 13.07
CA TYR A 96 18.67 30.71 14.03
C TYR A 96 17.25 30.61 13.44
N ARG A 97 16.81 31.64 12.69
CA ARG A 97 15.53 31.64 11.97
C ARG A 97 15.48 30.50 10.94
N GLN A 98 16.54 30.30 10.16
CA GLN A 98 16.67 29.21 9.20
C GLN A 98 16.69 27.83 9.86
N LEU A 99 17.43 27.65 10.95
CA LEU A 99 17.48 26.40 11.72
C LEU A 99 16.12 26.07 12.35
N HIS A 100 15.44 27.05 12.96
CA HIS A 100 14.09 26.83 13.48
C HIS A 100 13.02 26.67 12.41
N HIS A 101 13.22 27.25 11.22
CA HIS A 101 12.38 26.95 10.06
C HIS A 101 12.59 25.50 9.62
N LYS A 102 13.84 25.05 9.51
CA LYS A 102 14.20 23.65 9.20
C LYS A 102 13.66 22.68 10.25
N LEU A 103 13.89 22.93 11.54
CA LEU A 103 13.40 22.11 12.65
C LEU A 103 11.86 22.05 12.70
N ARG A 104 11.16 23.13 12.32
CA ARG A 104 9.69 23.12 12.22
C ARG A 104 9.17 22.46 10.95
N SER A 105 9.87 22.58 9.82
CA SER A 105 9.56 21.78 8.63
C SER A 105 9.84 20.29 8.85
N VAL A 106 10.79 19.98 9.75
CA VAL A 106 11.13 18.63 10.20
C VAL A 106 10.13 18.14 11.26
N SER A 107 9.70 18.97 12.19
CA SER A 107 8.64 18.63 13.17
C SER A 107 7.24 18.59 12.55
N SER A 108 7.04 19.23 11.40
CA SER A 108 5.87 19.02 10.53
C SER A 108 6.11 17.92 9.50
N LEU A 109 7.21 17.15 9.59
CA LEU A 109 7.28 15.85 8.93
C LEU A 109 6.28 14.97 9.65
N VAL A 110 5.04 15.10 9.16
CA VAL A 110 3.95 14.14 9.21
C VAL A 110 3.94 13.32 10.49
N ASP A 111 3.06 13.70 11.41
CA ASP A 111 2.75 12.90 12.57
C ASP A 111 2.51 11.46 12.11
N ALA A 112 3.47 10.57 12.42
CA ALA A 112 3.52 9.24 11.84
C ALA A 112 2.28 8.44 12.24
N ASP A 113 1.76 8.76 13.43
CA ASP A 113 0.51 8.26 13.97
C ASP A 113 -0.66 8.75 13.10
N GLU A 114 -0.73 10.03 12.76
CA GLU A 114 -1.79 10.60 11.90
C GLU A 114 -1.76 10.02 10.48
N LEU A 115 -0.57 9.81 9.89
CA LEU A 115 -0.45 9.15 8.59
C LEU A 115 -0.95 7.72 8.60
N THR A 116 -0.55 6.99 9.64
CA THR A 116 -0.92 5.59 9.79
C THR A 116 -2.42 5.50 10.02
N GLU A 117 -3.00 6.29 10.92
CA GLU A 117 -4.44 6.34 11.16
C GLU A 117 -5.23 6.76 9.91
N LYS A 118 -4.76 7.74 9.13
CA LYS A 118 -5.41 8.15 7.87
C LYS A 118 -5.42 7.02 6.84
N TYR A 119 -4.32 6.28 6.73
CA TYR A 119 -4.27 5.12 5.87
C TYR A 119 -5.21 4.02 6.37
N LEU A 120 -5.15 3.67 7.67
CA LEU A 120 -5.97 2.63 8.30
C LEU A 120 -7.47 2.90 8.12
N ASN A 121 -7.88 4.15 8.31
CA ASN A 121 -9.27 4.58 8.15
C ASN A 121 -9.67 4.86 6.69
N GLN A 122 -8.75 4.64 5.72
CA GLN A 122 -8.94 4.97 4.30
C GLN A 122 -9.39 6.42 4.07
N GLY A 123 -8.98 7.34 4.94
CA GLY A 123 -9.40 8.74 4.94
C GLY A 123 -8.67 9.63 3.93
N ASP A 124 -7.57 9.15 3.33
CA ASP A 124 -6.84 9.83 2.26
C ASP A 124 -7.13 9.15 0.90
N TRP A 125 -7.53 9.93 -0.11
CA TRP A 125 -7.73 9.43 -1.47
C TRP A 125 -6.45 8.84 -2.07
N ARG A 126 -5.28 9.27 -1.60
CA ARG A 126 -3.96 8.74 -2.02
C ARG A 126 -3.78 7.26 -1.71
N VAL A 127 -4.56 6.69 -0.79
CA VAL A 127 -4.62 5.23 -0.57
C VAL A 127 -5.03 4.49 -1.85
N LYS A 128 -5.77 5.14 -2.75
CA LYS A 128 -6.26 4.60 -4.03
C LYS A 128 -5.57 5.19 -5.26
N GLU A 129 -4.47 5.95 -5.08
CA GLU A 129 -3.75 6.58 -6.20
C GLU A 129 -3.08 5.53 -7.11
N ASN A 130 -2.59 4.43 -6.52
CA ASN A 130 -1.99 3.36 -7.28
C ASN A 130 -2.99 2.21 -7.49
N ALA A 131 -3.49 2.07 -8.72
CA ALA A 131 -4.45 1.04 -9.10
C ALA A 131 -3.91 -0.40 -8.95
N ASN A 132 -2.58 -0.58 -8.95
CA ASN A 132 -1.93 -1.88 -8.76
C ASN A 132 -1.76 -2.23 -7.27
N MET A 133 -2.18 -1.36 -6.35
CA MET A 133 -2.05 -1.59 -4.93
C MET A 133 -3.39 -1.60 -4.22
N THR A 134 -3.55 -2.59 -3.36
CA THR A 134 -4.66 -2.71 -2.43
C THR A 134 -4.22 -2.33 -1.02
N TYR A 135 -5.21 -2.02 -0.18
CA TYR A 135 -5.03 -1.81 1.24
C TYR A 135 -4.32 -3.02 1.87
N SER A 136 -3.10 -2.79 2.31
CA SER A 136 -2.20 -3.81 2.88
C SER A 136 -1.06 -3.11 3.64
N LEU A 137 -0.29 -3.86 4.42
CA LEU A 137 0.92 -3.34 5.09
C LEU A 137 1.93 -2.76 4.09
N GLN A 138 2.11 -3.40 2.93
CA GLN A 138 2.99 -2.86 1.89
C GLN A 138 2.41 -1.59 1.25
N GLY A 139 1.09 -1.51 1.12
CA GLY A 139 0.43 -0.27 0.72
C GLY A 139 0.61 0.84 1.75
N LEU A 140 0.62 0.52 3.06
CA LEU A 140 0.90 1.47 4.14
C LEU A 140 2.34 1.97 4.04
N ASN A 141 3.31 1.06 3.93
CA ASN A 141 4.72 1.41 3.77
C ASN A 141 4.94 2.31 2.55
N ASN A 142 4.35 1.94 1.40
CA ASN A 142 4.43 2.74 0.19
C ASN A 142 3.71 4.10 0.34
N HIS A 143 2.57 4.15 1.03
CA HIS A 143 1.84 5.39 1.28
C HIS A 143 2.67 6.36 2.15
N VAL A 144 3.24 5.86 3.25
CA VAL A 144 4.11 6.66 4.13
C VAL A 144 5.36 7.11 3.37
N ALA A 145 6.04 6.21 2.67
CA ALA A 145 7.22 6.53 1.88
C ALA A 145 6.91 7.54 0.76
N SER A 146 5.76 7.41 0.11
CA SER A 146 5.28 8.31 -0.95
C SER A 146 5.10 9.74 -0.43
N ILE A 147 4.42 9.90 0.71
CA ILE A 147 4.18 11.23 1.30
C ILE A 147 5.49 11.89 1.76
N ILE A 148 6.41 11.12 2.32
CA ILE A 148 7.73 11.62 2.73
C ILE A 148 8.53 12.07 1.51
N SER A 149 8.59 11.24 0.46
CA SER A 149 9.32 11.54 -0.79
C SER A 149 8.74 12.75 -1.51
N ALA A 150 7.42 12.84 -1.62
CA ALA A 150 6.75 13.96 -2.27
C ALA A 150 7.02 15.29 -1.54
N ASN A 151 7.03 15.26 -0.21
CA ASN A 151 7.37 16.44 0.58
C ASN A 151 8.85 16.83 0.43
N PHE A 152 9.75 15.85 0.33
CA PHE A 152 11.16 16.12 0.09
C PHE A 152 11.36 16.81 -1.27
N TRP A 153 10.77 16.27 -2.34
CA TRP A 153 10.80 16.88 -3.67
C TRP A 153 10.30 18.32 -3.64
N LEU A 154 9.10 18.54 -3.12
CA LEU A 154 8.43 19.85 -3.18
C LEU A 154 9.09 20.90 -2.28
N ASN A 155 9.67 20.51 -1.15
CA ASN A 155 10.18 21.48 -0.18
C ASN A 155 11.70 21.65 -0.22
N LYS A 156 12.45 20.67 -0.74
CA LYS A 156 13.91 20.70 -0.75
C LYS A 156 14.53 20.80 -2.15
N ILE A 157 13.91 20.18 -3.16
CA ILE A 157 14.48 20.15 -4.52
C ILE A 157 13.83 21.19 -5.43
N TYR A 158 12.50 21.17 -5.55
CA TYR A 158 11.78 22.09 -6.42
C TYR A 158 11.70 23.51 -5.85
N SER A 159 11.70 24.49 -6.75
CA SER A 159 11.54 25.89 -6.37
C SER A 159 10.14 26.15 -5.79
N ARG A 160 10.00 27.28 -5.10
CA ARG A 160 8.72 27.66 -4.48
C ARG A 160 7.60 27.81 -5.50
N GLU A 161 7.92 28.32 -6.69
CA GLU A 161 7.02 28.58 -7.80
C GLU A 161 6.47 27.26 -8.34
N ILE A 162 7.35 26.28 -8.61
CA ILE A 162 6.99 24.95 -9.09
C ILE A 162 6.09 24.22 -8.07
N ARG A 163 6.49 24.22 -6.79
CA ARG A 163 5.67 23.63 -5.72
C ARG A 163 4.29 24.27 -5.65
N LYS A 164 4.21 25.59 -5.79
CA LYS A 164 2.94 26.32 -5.72
C LYS A 164 2.04 25.93 -6.88
N ALA A 165 2.57 25.93 -8.11
CA ALA A 165 1.84 25.52 -9.31
C ALA A 165 1.32 24.07 -9.20
N HIS A 166 2.13 23.13 -8.69
CA HIS A 166 1.69 21.77 -8.42
C HIS A 166 0.53 21.69 -7.39
N ARG A 167 0.67 22.40 -6.27
CA ARG A 167 -0.35 22.39 -5.20
C ARG A 167 -1.66 23.09 -5.57
N GLN A 168 -1.58 24.08 -6.46
CA GLN A 168 -2.75 24.82 -6.94
C GLN A 168 -3.43 24.13 -8.13
N GLY A 169 -2.79 23.11 -8.72
CA GLY A 169 -3.30 22.38 -9.86
C GLY A 169 -3.04 23.06 -11.20
N ASP A 170 -2.20 24.10 -11.24
CA ASP A 170 -1.78 24.76 -12.48
C ASP A 170 -0.91 23.82 -13.35
N LEU A 171 -0.20 22.90 -12.70
CA LEU A 171 0.51 21.78 -13.31
C LEU A 171 0.45 20.56 -12.39
N HIS A 172 0.71 19.37 -12.93
CA HIS A 172 0.85 18.15 -12.14
C HIS A 172 2.25 17.56 -12.35
N ILE A 173 2.92 17.22 -11.26
CA ILE A 173 4.24 16.59 -11.30
C ILE A 173 3.99 15.13 -10.96
N HIS A 174 4.18 14.27 -11.94
CA HIS A 174 3.96 12.84 -11.81
C HIS A 174 5.01 12.20 -10.89
N ASP A 175 4.61 11.11 -10.23
CA ASP A 175 5.50 10.18 -9.51
C ASP A 175 6.40 10.80 -8.43
N LEU A 176 5.90 11.84 -7.76
CA LEU A 176 6.54 12.42 -6.57
C LEU A 176 6.71 11.42 -5.40
N SER A 177 6.08 10.26 -5.49
CA SER A 177 6.13 9.17 -4.51
C SER A 177 7.50 8.49 -4.41
N SER A 178 8.33 8.58 -5.45
CA SER A 178 9.63 7.92 -5.50
C SER A 178 10.77 8.91 -5.70
N LEU A 179 11.91 8.65 -5.06
CA LEU A 179 13.18 9.36 -5.30
C LEU A 179 14.00 8.59 -6.35
N SER A 180 13.39 8.30 -7.50
CA SER A 180 13.99 7.45 -8.52
C SER A 180 13.64 7.92 -9.94
N ALA A 181 14.17 7.23 -10.94
CA ALA A 181 13.81 7.47 -12.33
C ALA A 181 12.34 7.06 -12.60
N TYR A 182 11.73 7.64 -13.63
CA TYR A 182 10.35 7.32 -13.99
C TYR A 182 10.23 5.89 -14.55
N CYS A 183 10.55 5.69 -15.83
CA CYS A 183 10.46 4.38 -16.50
C CYS A 183 11.81 4.00 -17.10
N THR A 184 12.02 2.71 -17.32
CA THR A 184 13.24 2.20 -17.97
C THR A 184 12.92 1.11 -18.98
N GLY A 185 13.63 1.15 -20.11
CA GLY A 185 13.69 0.07 -21.08
C GLY A 185 15.10 -0.52 -21.08
N TRP A 186 15.21 -1.82 -20.97
CA TRP A 186 16.48 -2.53 -20.84
C TRP A 186 16.76 -3.38 -22.08
N ASP A 187 18.03 -3.40 -22.47
CA ASP A 187 18.52 -4.28 -23.52
C ASP A 187 18.64 -5.71 -22.99
N LEU A 188 17.72 -6.56 -23.42
CA LEU A 188 17.72 -7.98 -23.05
C LEU A 188 19.00 -8.69 -23.54
N LYS A 189 19.62 -8.24 -24.63
CA LYS A 189 20.86 -8.85 -25.12
C LYS A 189 21.99 -8.67 -24.11
N ASP A 190 22.19 -7.47 -23.59
CA ASP A 190 23.24 -7.21 -22.61
C ASP A 190 23.04 -8.05 -21.35
N PHE A 191 21.79 -8.13 -20.88
CA PHE A 191 21.39 -8.98 -19.77
C PHE A 191 21.71 -10.46 -20.01
N LEU A 192 21.37 -11.00 -21.19
CA LEU A 192 21.62 -12.41 -21.53
C LEU A 192 23.11 -12.72 -21.72
N ILE A 193 23.94 -11.74 -22.12
CA ILE A 193 25.38 -11.93 -22.32
C ILE A 193 26.17 -11.78 -21.02
N ARG A 194 25.78 -10.84 -20.15
CA ARG A 194 26.51 -10.53 -18.91
C ARG A 194 25.95 -11.25 -17.68
N GLY A 195 24.69 -11.68 -17.74
CA GLY A 195 23.96 -12.19 -16.59
C GLY A 195 23.47 -11.06 -15.68
N PHE A 196 22.85 -11.44 -14.57
CA PHE A 196 22.28 -10.47 -13.63
C PHE A 196 23.25 -10.15 -12.49
N GLY A 197 23.81 -8.94 -12.45
CA GLY A 197 24.75 -8.55 -11.39
C GLY A 197 25.31 -7.15 -11.55
N GLY A 198 26.48 -6.90 -10.95
CA GLY A 198 27.20 -5.62 -11.06
C GLY A 198 27.12 -4.73 -9.82
N VAL A 199 26.46 -5.19 -8.75
CA VAL A 199 26.38 -4.46 -7.48
C VAL A 199 27.35 -5.06 -6.47
N SER A 200 28.27 -4.23 -5.96
CA SER A 200 29.26 -4.67 -4.97
C SER A 200 28.59 -5.20 -3.70
N GLY A 201 29.06 -6.35 -3.20
CA GLY A 201 28.52 -6.99 -1.99
C GLY A 201 27.16 -7.66 -2.17
N LYS A 202 26.66 -7.83 -3.40
CA LYS A 202 25.45 -8.58 -3.72
C LYS A 202 25.77 -9.82 -4.57
N VAL A 203 24.90 -10.81 -4.49
CA VAL A 203 25.03 -12.05 -5.27
C VAL A 203 24.78 -11.74 -6.74
N ASN A 204 25.69 -12.17 -7.60
CA ASN A 204 25.56 -12.06 -9.05
C ASN A 204 25.21 -13.42 -9.65
N SER A 205 24.43 -13.42 -10.72
CA SER A 205 24.11 -14.58 -11.55
C SER A 205 24.88 -14.50 -12.85
N SER A 206 25.58 -15.58 -13.20
CA SER A 206 26.18 -15.71 -14.52
C SER A 206 25.11 -15.76 -15.63
N PRO A 207 25.49 -15.51 -16.90
CA PRO A 207 24.60 -15.61 -18.04
C PRO A 207 23.77 -16.90 -18.06
N PRO A 208 22.45 -16.85 -18.36
CA PRO A 208 21.62 -18.04 -18.46
C PRO A 208 22.09 -18.92 -19.63
N LYS A 209 21.97 -20.24 -19.47
CA LYS A 209 22.38 -21.23 -20.50
C LYS A 209 21.21 -21.99 -21.13
N HIS A 210 20.06 -21.98 -20.47
CA HIS A 210 18.84 -22.68 -20.88
C HIS A 210 17.63 -21.74 -20.82
N PHE A 211 16.59 -22.02 -21.60
CA PHE A 211 15.39 -21.18 -21.72
C PHE A 211 14.72 -20.92 -20.37
N SER A 212 14.57 -21.95 -19.54
CA SER A 212 13.99 -21.83 -18.19
C SER A 212 14.83 -20.92 -17.29
N SER A 213 16.16 -21.03 -17.35
CA SER A 213 17.08 -20.17 -16.58
C SER A 213 17.03 -18.72 -17.05
N ALA A 214 16.87 -18.46 -18.35
CA ALA A 214 16.72 -17.12 -18.89
C ALA A 214 15.43 -16.47 -18.38
N LEU A 215 14.29 -17.16 -18.48
CA LEU A 215 13.01 -16.68 -17.96
C LEU A 215 13.05 -16.42 -16.45
N GLY A 216 13.64 -17.34 -15.67
CA GLY A 216 13.76 -17.17 -14.22
C GLY A 216 14.66 -15.98 -13.82
N GLN A 217 15.77 -15.77 -14.52
CA GLN A 217 16.60 -14.59 -14.29
C GLN A 217 15.88 -13.29 -14.69
N ILE A 218 15.10 -13.29 -15.78
CA ILE A 218 14.29 -12.13 -16.18
C ILE A 218 13.27 -11.78 -15.10
N VAL A 219 12.57 -12.75 -14.52
CA VAL A 219 11.62 -12.50 -13.40
C VAL A 219 12.34 -11.80 -12.24
N ASN A 220 13.50 -12.31 -11.81
CA ASN A 220 14.27 -11.71 -10.73
C ASN A 220 14.78 -10.30 -11.06
N PHE A 221 15.18 -10.08 -12.32
CA PHE A 221 15.60 -8.78 -12.82
C PHE A 221 14.47 -7.76 -12.75
N MET A 222 13.31 -8.07 -13.34
CA MET A 222 12.14 -7.20 -13.35
C MET A 222 11.68 -6.89 -11.91
N TYR A 223 11.69 -7.90 -11.03
CA TYR A 223 11.36 -7.75 -9.62
C TYR A 223 12.32 -6.82 -8.86
N THR A 224 13.60 -6.84 -9.20
CA THR A 224 14.59 -5.96 -8.54
C THR A 224 14.44 -4.53 -9.04
N ILE A 225 14.36 -4.35 -10.37
CA ILE A 225 14.36 -3.01 -10.98
C ILE A 225 13.05 -2.26 -10.73
N GLN A 226 11.90 -2.93 -10.57
CA GLN A 226 10.66 -2.24 -10.18
C GLN A 226 10.76 -1.52 -8.82
N GLY A 227 11.71 -1.89 -7.96
CA GLY A 227 11.99 -1.18 -6.71
C GLY A 227 12.85 0.08 -6.91
N GLU A 228 13.50 0.22 -8.06
CA GLU A 228 14.44 1.29 -8.40
C GLU A 228 13.86 2.31 -9.38
N VAL A 229 12.63 2.10 -9.88
CA VAL A 229 11.94 3.02 -10.81
C VAL A 229 10.47 3.18 -10.40
N ALA A 230 9.86 4.32 -10.73
CA ALA A 230 8.48 4.61 -10.32
C ALA A 230 7.43 3.98 -11.25
N GLY A 231 7.75 3.85 -12.53
CA GLY A 231 6.86 3.44 -13.60
C GLY A 231 7.27 2.11 -14.23
N ALA A 232 7.00 1.98 -15.53
CA ALA A 232 7.18 0.75 -16.26
C ALA A 232 8.66 0.35 -16.41
N VAL A 233 8.91 -0.94 -16.22
CA VAL A 233 10.15 -1.62 -16.63
C VAL A 233 9.82 -2.44 -17.87
N ALA A 234 10.59 -2.27 -18.93
CA ALA A 234 10.40 -2.99 -20.18
C ALA A 234 11.69 -3.69 -20.63
N LEU A 235 11.55 -4.82 -21.32
CA LEU A 235 12.62 -5.50 -22.02
C LEU A 235 12.29 -5.52 -23.52
N SER A 236 13.22 -5.07 -24.34
CA SER A 236 13.07 -5.05 -25.79
C SER A 236 13.43 -6.41 -26.41
N ASN A 237 12.77 -6.75 -27.53
CA ASN A 237 13.10 -7.92 -28.36
C ASN A 237 13.06 -9.26 -27.61
N PHE A 238 12.08 -9.40 -26.71
CA PHE A 238 11.92 -10.56 -25.82
C PHE A 238 11.83 -11.89 -26.59
N ASP A 239 10.98 -11.94 -27.61
CA ASP A 239 10.81 -13.11 -28.47
C ASP A 239 12.07 -13.46 -29.27
N THR A 240 12.69 -12.45 -29.87
CA THR A 240 13.84 -12.57 -30.76
C THR A 240 15.06 -13.11 -30.02
N TYR A 241 15.33 -12.60 -28.82
CA TYR A 241 16.51 -13.01 -28.06
C TYR A 241 16.33 -14.31 -27.26
N LEU A 242 15.09 -14.74 -27.02
CA LEU A 242 14.83 -16.01 -26.36
C LEU A 242 14.66 -17.19 -27.32
N ALA A 243 14.32 -16.95 -28.59
CA ALA A 243 14.21 -18.00 -29.61
C ALA A 243 15.47 -18.89 -29.74
N PRO A 244 16.71 -18.37 -29.66
CA PRO A 244 17.91 -19.21 -29.67
C PRO A 244 17.97 -20.23 -28.53
N PHE A 245 17.50 -19.89 -27.33
CA PHE A 245 17.47 -20.81 -26.19
C PHE A 245 16.48 -21.95 -26.41
N ILE A 246 15.31 -21.66 -26.98
CA ILE A 246 14.30 -22.67 -27.37
C ILE A 246 14.90 -23.64 -28.38
N ARG A 247 15.60 -23.11 -29.39
CA ARG A 247 16.25 -23.90 -30.46
C ARG A 247 17.43 -24.73 -29.94
N TYR A 248 18.21 -24.19 -29.01
CA TYR A 248 19.35 -24.85 -28.38
C TYR A 248 18.90 -26.01 -27.47
N ASP A 249 17.88 -25.77 -26.64
CA ASP A 249 17.31 -26.77 -25.75
C ASP A 249 16.44 -27.82 -26.47
N GLY A 250 16.14 -27.62 -27.77
CA GLY A 250 15.32 -28.53 -28.56
C GLY A 250 13.86 -28.61 -28.08
N LEU A 251 13.33 -27.52 -27.52
CA LEU A 251 12.02 -27.53 -26.88
C LEU A 251 10.88 -27.65 -27.90
N THR A 252 9.91 -28.51 -27.56
CA THR A 252 8.65 -28.57 -28.29
C THR A 252 7.78 -27.34 -28.01
N TYR A 253 6.77 -27.11 -28.85
CA TYR A 253 5.78 -26.06 -28.60
C TYR A 253 5.09 -26.22 -27.24
N LYS A 254 4.74 -27.44 -26.84
CA LYS A 254 4.08 -27.70 -25.55
C LYS A 254 4.98 -27.31 -24.37
N GLN A 255 6.27 -27.65 -24.43
CA GLN A 255 7.23 -27.27 -23.38
C GLN A 255 7.49 -25.76 -23.36
N THR A 256 7.60 -25.13 -24.53
CA THR A 256 7.76 -23.68 -24.65
C THR A 256 6.56 -22.96 -24.06
N LYS A 257 5.34 -23.40 -24.40
CA LYS A 257 4.09 -22.85 -23.86
C LYS A 257 4.02 -23.02 -22.34
N GLN A 258 4.43 -24.16 -21.82
CA GLN A 258 4.48 -24.41 -20.37
C GLN A 258 5.44 -23.45 -19.67
N ALA A 259 6.66 -23.30 -20.17
CA ALA A 259 7.65 -22.38 -19.61
C ALA A 259 7.20 -20.91 -19.70
N MET A 260 6.53 -20.52 -20.79
CA MET A 260 5.93 -19.19 -20.91
C MET A 260 4.74 -19.00 -19.98
N GLN A 261 3.91 -20.02 -19.75
CA GLN A 261 2.85 -19.97 -18.74
C GLN A 261 3.44 -19.75 -17.35
N GLU A 262 4.49 -20.49 -16.98
CA GLU A 262 5.22 -20.30 -15.72
C GLU A 262 5.78 -18.89 -15.60
N PHE A 263 6.40 -18.38 -16.66
CA PHE A 263 6.90 -17.00 -16.68
C PHE A 263 5.77 -15.98 -16.47
N VAL A 264 4.66 -16.09 -17.22
CA VAL A 264 3.51 -15.20 -17.09
C VAL A 264 2.89 -15.29 -15.70
N PHE A 265 2.80 -16.48 -15.11
CA PHE A 265 2.29 -16.64 -13.75
C PHE A 265 3.23 -16.00 -12.73
N ASN A 266 4.54 -16.20 -12.83
CA ASN A 266 5.49 -15.55 -11.94
C ASN A 266 5.50 -14.02 -12.08
N MET A 267 5.29 -13.49 -13.28
CA MET A 267 5.16 -12.05 -13.52
C MET A 267 3.83 -11.47 -13.00
N ASN A 268 2.75 -12.26 -12.98
CA ASN A 268 1.41 -11.83 -12.56
C ASN A 268 1.08 -12.15 -11.10
N VAL A 269 1.85 -12.99 -10.43
CA VAL A 269 1.74 -13.14 -8.97
C VAL A 269 2.44 -11.91 -8.38
N PRO A 270 1.71 -10.96 -7.76
CA PRO A 270 2.33 -9.90 -6.99
C PRO A 270 3.04 -10.56 -5.81
N THR A 271 4.30 -10.93 -6.00
CA THR A 271 5.15 -11.53 -4.96
C THR A 271 5.60 -10.40 -4.04
N ARG A 272 4.65 -9.88 -3.26
CA ARG A 272 4.95 -9.09 -2.07
C ARG A 272 5.46 -10.04 -1.01
N VAL A 273 6.51 -9.60 -0.32
CA VAL A 273 7.25 -10.32 0.72
C VAL A 273 6.29 -11.07 1.64
N GLY A 274 6.27 -12.39 1.48
CA GLY A 274 5.46 -13.31 2.25
C GLY A 274 5.85 -13.29 3.73
N PHE A 275 4.91 -12.84 4.55
CA PHE A 275 4.76 -13.29 5.91
C PHE A 275 3.58 -14.25 5.87
N GLN A 276 3.81 -15.56 5.97
CA GLN A 276 2.78 -16.35 6.62
C GLN A 276 3.02 -16.15 8.13
N CYS A 277 1.93 -15.81 8.77
CA CYS A 277 1.60 -15.62 10.16
C CYS A 277 0.12 -15.33 9.94
N PHE A 278 -0.79 -16.14 10.47
CA PHE A 278 -2.20 -15.95 10.15
C PHE A 278 -2.61 -14.53 10.53
N SER A 279 -2.83 -13.74 9.49
CA SER A 279 -3.13 -12.32 9.56
C SER A 279 -4.61 -12.18 9.95
N GLU A 280 -5.04 -10.97 10.27
CA GLU A 280 -6.45 -10.70 10.62
C GLU A 280 -7.45 -11.14 9.53
N ASP A 281 -6.97 -11.32 8.30
CA ASP A 281 -7.70 -11.88 7.17
C ASP A 281 -7.70 -13.42 7.10
N THR A 282 -7.23 -14.12 8.13
CA THR A 282 -7.24 -15.59 8.14
C THR A 282 -8.65 -16.11 8.36
N GLU A 283 -9.11 -16.91 7.41
CA GLU A 283 -10.40 -17.58 7.44
C GLU A 283 -10.28 -19.05 7.85
N ILE A 284 -11.25 -19.50 8.62
CA ILE A 284 -11.43 -20.88 9.05
C ILE A 284 -12.69 -21.40 8.35
N LEU A 285 -12.59 -22.60 7.77
CA LEU A 285 -13.72 -23.25 7.14
C LEU A 285 -14.67 -23.83 8.20
N THR A 286 -15.93 -23.41 8.16
CA THR A 286 -17.03 -23.89 9.01
C THR A 286 -18.10 -24.57 8.18
N GLU A 287 -19.13 -25.12 8.83
CA GLU A 287 -20.32 -25.66 8.11
C GLU A 287 -21.05 -24.58 7.28
N GLU A 288 -20.98 -23.31 7.70
CA GLU A 288 -21.62 -22.18 7.01
C GLU A 288 -20.70 -21.50 5.99
N GLY A 289 -19.49 -22.04 5.77
CA GLY A 289 -18.48 -21.48 4.89
C GLY A 289 -17.28 -20.89 5.63
N TRP A 290 -16.49 -20.09 4.92
CA TRP A 290 -15.30 -19.43 5.45
C TRP A 290 -15.69 -18.30 6.41
N CYS A 291 -15.05 -18.24 7.57
CA CYS A 291 -15.23 -17.16 8.53
C CYS A 291 -13.91 -16.72 9.16
N PHE A 292 -13.77 -15.44 9.49
CA PHE A 292 -12.54 -14.91 10.07
C PHE A 292 -12.34 -15.35 11.53
N TYR A 293 -11.10 -15.26 12.01
CA TYR A 293 -10.72 -15.61 13.39
C TYR A 293 -11.55 -14.87 14.46
N ASP A 294 -12.08 -13.68 14.16
CA ASP A 294 -12.87 -12.89 15.08
C ASP A 294 -14.33 -13.37 15.18
N GLN A 295 -14.84 -13.98 14.11
CA GLN A 295 -16.17 -14.56 13.97
C GLN A 295 -16.29 -15.94 14.61
N VAL A 296 -15.17 -16.66 14.81
CA VAL A 296 -15.18 -17.98 15.46
C VAL A 296 -15.61 -17.87 16.93
N LYS A 297 -16.62 -18.67 17.29
CA LYS A 297 -17.21 -18.74 18.63
C LYS A 297 -17.18 -20.17 19.16
N LYS A 298 -17.14 -20.28 20.48
CA LYS A 298 -17.32 -21.57 21.18
C LYS A 298 -18.63 -22.22 20.73
N GLY A 299 -18.59 -23.51 20.42
CA GLY A 299 -19.73 -24.32 19.99
C GLY A 299 -19.88 -24.43 18.47
N MET A 300 -19.25 -23.54 17.68
CA MET A 300 -19.22 -23.65 16.21
C MET A 300 -18.50 -24.93 15.78
N LYS A 301 -18.93 -25.51 14.66
CA LYS A 301 -18.22 -26.61 14.03
C LYS A 301 -17.26 -26.06 12.96
N ILE A 302 -16.01 -26.47 13.06
CA ILE A 302 -14.93 -26.12 12.15
C ILE A 302 -14.41 -27.38 11.48
N LYS A 303 -13.94 -27.25 10.24
CA LYS A 303 -13.22 -28.34 9.57
C LYS A 303 -11.77 -28.37 10.06
N THR A 304 -11.30 -29.55 10.40
CA THR A 304 -9.92 -29.78 10.85
C THR A 304 -9.36 -31.05 10.23
N PHE A 305 -8.04 -31.20 10.29
CA PHE A 305 -7.35 -32.37 9.78
C PHE A 305 -7.15 -33.41 10.88
N ASN A 306 -7.72 -34.60 10.70
CA ASN A 306 -7.53 -35.73 11.61
C ASN A 306 -6.17 -36.38 11.33
N THR A 307 -5.23 -36.29 12.27
CA THR A 307 -3.87 -36.83 12.11
C THR A 307 -3.79 -38.35 12.13
N GLU A 308 -4.78 -39.03 12.72
CA GLU A 308 -4.81 -40.50 12.80
C GLU A 308 -5.40 -41.11 11.53
N ALA A 309 -6.53 -40.56 11.07
CA ALA A 309 -7.26 -41.05 9.92
C ALA A 309 -6.82 -40.41 8.59
N GLY A 310 -6.09 -39.29 8.62
CA GLY A 310 -5.61 -38.58 7.43
C GLY A 310 -6.72 -37.91 6.61
N VAL A 311 -7.86 -37.60 7.23
CA VAL A 311 -9.07 -37.08 6.58
C VAL A 311 -9.50 -35.75 7.18
N ILE A 312 -10.34 -35.01 6.47
CA ILE A 312 -11.02 -33.83 7.03
C ILE A 312 -12.13 -34.30 7.97
N GLU A 313 -12.23 -33.70 9.15
CA GLU A 313 -13.29 -33.96 10.12
C GLU A 313 -13.88 -32.65 10.65
N ASP A 314 -15.14 -32.72 11.07
CA ASP A 314 -15.82 -31.61 11.74
C ASP A 314 -15.59 -31.70 13.25
N LYS A 315 -15.03 -30.65 13.86
CA LYS A 315 -14.87 -30.54 15.31
C LYS A 315 -15.57 -29.30 15.85
N ARG A 316 -16.15 -29.44 17.05
CA ARG A 316 -16.71 -28.29 17.79
C ARG A 316 -15.60 -27.52 18.48
N VAL A 317 -15.67 -26.19 18.37
CA VAL A 317 -14.76 -25.27 19.06
C VAL A 317 -15.08 -25.27 20.54
N ASN A 318 -14.17 -25.78 21.37
CA ASN A 318 -14.35 -25.86 22.83
C ASN A 318 -14.06 -24.53 23.53
N SER A 319 -13.14 -23.74 23.00
CA SER A 319 -12.73 -22.44 23.53
C SER A 319 -12.05 -21.62 22.42
N VAL A 320 -12.07 -20.29 22.57
CA VAL A 320 -11.39 -19.34 21.68
C VAL A 320 -10.50 -18.46 22.53
N PHE A 321 -9.21 -18.40 22.23
CA PHE A 321 -8.24 -17.58 22.95
C PHE A 321 -7.74 -16.47 22.02
N LYS A 322 -7.90 -15.21 22.46
CA LYS A 322 -7.46 -14.02 21.74
C LYS A 322 -6.61 -13.18 22.70
N LYS A 323 -5.36 -12.88 22.32
CA LYS A 323 -4.43 -12.09 23.13
C LYS A 323 -3.46 -11.33 22.23
N SER A 324 -3.18 -10.08 22.56
CA SER A 324 -2.05 -9.35 21.96
C SER A 324 -0.73 -9.97 22.40
N TYR A 325 0.11 -10.35 21.45
CA TYR A 325 1.39 -11.01 21.70
C TYR A 325 2.54 -10.12 21.24
N GLN A 326 3.49 -9.87 22.14
CA GLN A 326 4.75 -9.19 21.84
C GLN A 326 5.89 -10.07 22.37
N GLY A 327 6.70 -10.61 21.47
CA GLY A 327 7.76 -11.54 21.83
C GLY A 327 8.32 -12.30 20.63
N THR A 328 9.18 -13.27 20.90
CA THR A 328 9.84 -14.09 19.88
C THR A 328 8.81 -14.95 19.14
N MET A 329 8.85 -14.94 17.81
CA MET A 329 8.07 -15.84 16.96
C MET A 329 9.00 -16.73 16.12
N TYR A 330 8.56 -17.95 15.84
CA TYR A 330 9.30 -18.94 15.05
C TYR A 330 8.87 -18.88 13.58
N ARG A 331 9.83 -18.73 12.66
CA ARG A 331 9.58 -18.70 11.21
C ARG A 331 9.86 -20.05 10.56
N LEU A 332 8.80 -20.73 10.12
CA LEU A 332 8.78 -21.96 9.35
C LEU A 332 8.73 -21.67 7.85
N LYS A 333 9.89 -21.57 7.20
CA LYS A 333 10.01 -21.23 5.78
C LYS A 333 10.58 -22.38 4.93
N ASN A 334 9.88 -22.75 3.87
CA ASN A 334 10.33 -23.66 2.81
C ASN A 334 9.76 -23.19 1.44
N ARG A 335 9.87 -24.01 0.39
CA ARG A 335 9.42 -23.67 -0.97
C ARG A 335 7.91 -23.46 -1.11
N VAL A 336 7.09 -24.06 -0.24
CA VAL A 336 5.62 -24.07 -0.32
C VAL A 336 4.95 -23.34 0.86
N GLN A 337 5.72 -22.95 1.88
CA GLN A 337 5.22 -22.26 3.07
C GLN A 337 6.25 -21.29 3.68
N ASP A 338 5.78 -20.29 4.44
CA ASP A 338 6.56 -19.25 5.11
C ASP A 338 5.85 -18.74 6.38
N GLN A 339 5.59 -19.61 7.38
CA GLN A 339 4.74 -19.33 8.57
C GLN A 339 5.51 -18.78 9.76
N LEU A 340 4.94 -17.80 10.45
CA LEU A 340 5.36 -17.24 11.71
C LEU A 340 4.40 -17.79 12.75
N ILE A 341 4.99 -18.39 13.77
CA ILE A 341 4.31 -19.28 14.68
C ILE A 341 4.71 -18.86 16.08
N SER A 342 3.73 -18.59 16.94
CA SER A 342 3.98 -18.24 18.32
C SER A 342 4.62 -19.42 19.09
N PRO A 343 5.39 -19.17 20.16
CA PRO A 343 5.92 -20.25 20.98
C PRO A 343 4.85 -21.21 21.50
N GLN A 344 5.22 -22.48 21.68
CA GLN A 344 4.35 -23.58 22.13
C GLN A 344 3.21 -23.96 21.18
N HIS A 345 3.05 -23.26 20.05
CA HIS A 345 2.05 -23.60 19.05
C HIS A 345 2.42 -24.94 18.41
N ARG A 346 1.43 -25.83 18.29
CA ARG A 346 1.64 -27.17 17.74
C ARG A 346 1.36 -27.19 16.24
N VAL A 347 2.28 -27.74 15.47
CA VAL A 347 2.22 -27.80 14.00
C VAL A 347 1.98 -29.24 13.57
N VAL A 348 1.02 -29.43 12.67
CA VAL A 348 0.79 -30.73 12.03
C VAL A 348 1.83 -30.92 10.93
N ARG A 349 2.51 -32.07 10.94
CA ARG A 349 3.45 -32.44 9.87
C ARG A 349 3.41 -33.92 9.56
N LYS A 350 3.82 -34.28 8.34
CA LYS A 350 4.08 -35.66 7.96
C LYS A 350 5.39 -36.13 8.60
N LYS A 351 5.40 -37.34 9.17
CA LYS A 351 6.63 -37.98 9.65
C LYS A 351 7.39 -38.55 8.46
N PHE A 352 8.67 -38.22 8.35
CA PHE A 352 9.53 -38.58 7.22
C PHE A 352 9.47 -40.09 6.92
N ASN A 353 9.37 -40.45 5.65
CA ASN A 353 9.23 -41.84 5.17
C ASN A 353 8.03 -42.62 5.76
N THR A 354 6.98 -41.95 6.21
CA THR A 354 5.75 -42.62 6.67
C THR A 354 4.51 -41.85 6.24
N ASP A 355 3.35 -42.52 6.17
CA ASP A 355 2.05 -41.88 5.97
C ASP A 355 1.39 -41.39 7.27
N ARG A 356 2.17 -41.33 8.36
CA ARG A 356 1.69 -40.87 9.67
C ARG A 356 1.87 -39.36 9.82
N TRP A 357 0.86 -38.72 10.38
CA TRP A 357 0.88 -37.30 10.73
C TRP A 357 1.09 -37.15 12.23
N VAL A 358 1.89 -36.17 12.61
CA VAL A 358 2.20 -35.85 14.01
C VAL A 358 1.95 -34.38 14.29
N LEU A 359 1.57 -34.07 15.52
CA LEU A 359 1.30 -32.72 16.00
C LEU A 359 2.32 -32.39 17.11
N GLU A 360 3.26 -31.50 16.83
CA GLU A 360 4.39 -31.21 17.72
C GLU A 360 4.57 -29.70 17.93
N PRO A 361 5.02 -29.23 19.12
CA PRO A 361 5.37 -27.84 19.34
C PRO A 361 6.41 -27.34 18.35
N ILE A 362 6.30 -26.08 17.93
CA ILE A 362 7.19 -25.48 16.94
C ILE A 362 8.67 -25.52 17.35
N GLU A 363 8.97 -25.52 18.64
CA GLU A 363 10.31 -25.66 19.20
C GLU A 363 10.95 -27.01 18.86
N GLU A 364 10.19 -28.10 18.89
CA GLU A 364 10.66 -29.44 18.54
C GLU A 364 10.77 -29.59 17.02
N VAL A 365 9.79 -29.06 16.29
CA VAL A 365 9.79 -29.03 14.83
C VAL A 365 11.00 -28.26 14.29
N ARG A 366 11.42 -27.18 14.97
CA ARG A 366 12.59 -26.37 14.60
C ARG A 366 13.92 -27.12 14.73
N LYS A 367 13.99 -28.17 15.56
CA LYS A 367 15.22 -28.99 15.70
C LYS A 367 15.45 -29.90 14.50
N LEU A 368 14.43 -30.12 13.67
CA LEU A 368 14.53 -30.97 12.48
C LEU A 368 15.33 -30.27 11.38
N LYS A 369 16.24 -31.02 10.75
CA LYS A 369 17.07 -30.54 9.63
C LYS A 369 16.41 -30.71 8.26
N SER A 370 15.36 -31.52 8.18
CA SER A 370 14.64 -31.86 6.95
C SER A 370 13.46 -30.92 6.72
N ASP A 371 13.07 -30.76 5.46
CA ASP A 371 11.85 -30.03 5.11
C ASP A 371 10.61 -30.62 5.77
N ILE A 372 9.71 -29.74 6.19
CA ILE A 372 8.47 -30.09 6.88
C ILE A 372 7.32 -30.05 5.89
N ILE A 373 6.65 -31.19 5.74
CA ILE A 373 5.47 -31.34 4.89
C ILE A 373 4.23 -31.19 5.76
N ILE A 374 3.41 -30.18 5.47
CA ILE A 374 2.10 -29.97 6.09
C ILE A 374 0.99 -30.51 5.18
N PRO A 375 -0.18 -30.90 5.73
CA PRO A 375 -1.29 -31.35 4.90
C PRO A 375 -1.87 -30.16 4.12
N VAL A 376 -1.90 -30.27 2.79
CA VAL A 376 -2.49 -29.26 1.87
C VAL A 376 -3.85 -29.66 1.33
N ALA A 377 -4.18 -30.96 1.38
CA ALA A 377 -5.47 -31.53 1.02
C ALA A 377 -5.68 -32.83 1.80
N ALA A 378 -6.93 -33.23 1.96
CA ALA A 378 -7.31 -34.50 2.58
C ALA A 378 -8.70 -34.91 2.11
N ASP A 379 -9.00 -36.20 2.19
CA ASP A 379 -10.31 -36.72 1.80
C ASP A 379 -11.40 -36.16 2.73
N ASN A 380 -12.49 -35.70 2.14
CA ASN A 380 -13.67 -35.27 2.86
C ASN A 380 -14.66 -36.45 2.94
N LYS A 381 -14.91 -36.95 4.15
CA LYS A 381 -15.87 -38.04 4.40
C LYS A 381 -17.29 -37.54 4.68
N SER A 382 -17.53 -36.23 4.64
CA SER A 382 -18.90 -35.71 4.65
C SER A 382 -19.68 -36.33 3.49
N LYS A 383 -20.96 -36.64 3.70
CA LYS A 383 -21.83 -37.06 2.59
C LYS A 383 -21.83 -35.98 1.51
N ASP A 384 -21.82 -36.40 0.26
CA ASP A 384 -22.03 -35.50 -0.85
C ASP A 384 -23.33 -34.72 -0.60
N ALA A 385 -23.30 -33.43 -0.90
CA ALA A 385 -24.50 -32.63 -0.83
C ALA A 385 -25.49 -33.20 -1.87
N ASP A 386 -26.76 -33.33 -1.47
CA ASP A 386 -27.84 -33.77 -2.35
C ASP A 386 -28.18 -32.65 -3.35
N ILE A 387 -27.30 -32.51 -4.34
CA ILE A 387 -27.33 -31.47 -5.37
C ILE A 387 -27.40 -32.19 -6.72
N SER A 388 -28.39 -31.86 -7.54
CA SER A 388 -28.52 -32.45 -8.87
C SER A 388 -27.43 -31.95 -9.82
N ASP A 389 -27.12 -32.72 -10.86
CA ASP A 389 -26.17 -32.31 -11.90
C ASP A 389 -26.57 -30.97 -12.55
N GLU A 390 -27.87 -30.72 -12.72
CA GLU A 390 -28.40 -29.46 -13.23
C GLU A 390 -28.12 -28.29 -12.27
N GLN A 391 -28.24 -28.50 -10.97
CA GLN A 391 -27.92 -27.47 -9.97
C GLN A 391 -26.42 -27.16 -9.99
N ILE A 392 -25.57 -28.19 -10.09
CA ILE A 392 -24.10 -28.02 -10.22
C ILE A 392 -23.77 -27.23 -11.48
N LYS A 393 -24.37 -27.58 -12.63
CA LYS A 393 -24.16 -26.86 -13.90
C LYS A 393 -24.57 -25.39 -13.79
N LEU A 394 -25.75 -25.12 -13.21
CA LEU A 394 -26.21 -23.74 -13.04
C LEU A 394 -25.27 -22.94 -12.12
N MET A 395 -24.86 -23.52 -10.99
CA MET A 395 -23.88 -22.91 -10.09
C MET A 395 -22.56 -22.63 -10.79
N ALA A 396 -22.07 -23.56 -11.62
CA ALA A 396 -20.85 -23.38 -12.41
C ALA A 396 -20.98 -22.20 -13.38
N TRP A 397 -22.13 -22.04 -14.05
CA TRP A 397 -22.38 -20.88 -14.91
C TRP A 397 -22.46 -19.57 -14.13
N VAL A 398 -23.07 -19.57 -12.95
CA VAL A 398 -23.13 -18.39 -12.07
C VAL A 398 -21.73 -18.02 -11.55
N ILE A 399 -20.88 -18.99 -11.25
CA ILE A 399 -19.50 -18.75 -10.79
C ILE A 399 -18.60 -18.30 -11.94
N GLY A 400 -18.72 -18.94 -13.11
CA GLY A 400 -17.83 -18.72 -14.26
C GLY A 400 -18.18 -17.49 -15.09
N GLU A 401 -19.47 -17.25 -15.32
CA GLU A 401 -19.97 -16.19 -16.22
C GLU A 401 -21.00 -15.27 -15.56
N GLY A 402 -21.29 -15.49 -14.28
CA GLY A 402 -22.24 -14.69 -13.52
C GLY A 402 -21.61 -13.47 -12.87
N SER A 403 -22.45 -12.47 -12.60
CA SER A 403 -22.14 -11.30 -11.80
C SER A 403 -23.25 -11.08 -10.78
N LEU A 404 -22.87 -10.71 -9.56
CA LEU A 404 -23.80 -10.34 -8.51
C LEU A 404 -23.94 -8.81 -8.46
N GLU A 405 -25.10 -8.31 -8.89
CA GLU A 405 -25.47 -6.91 -8.73
C GLU A 405 -25.83 -6.64 -7.26
N ARG A 406 -25.14 -5.69 -6.62
CA ARG A 406 -25.38 -5.29 -5.23
C ARG A 406 -26.38 -4.13 -5.17
N PRO A 407 -27.18 -4.01 -4.10
CA PRO A 407 -28.07 -2.87 -3.92
C PRO A 407 -27.31 -1.54 -3.89
N GLY A 408 -27.84 -0.53 -4.57
CA GLY A 408 -27.22 0.80 -4.74
C GLY A 408 -28.24 1.93 -4.64
N LYS A 409 -27.79 3.19 -4.81
CA LYS A 409 -28.64 4.39 -4.61
C LYS A 409 -29.99 4.36 -5.35
N ASN A 410 -30.07 3.68 -6.50
CA ASN A 410 -31.27 3.58 -7.34
C ASN A 410 -32.04 2.26 -7.20
N TYR A 411 -31.54 1.25 -6.47
CA TYR A 411 -32.17 -0.06 -6.31
C TYR A 411 -32.19 -0.47 -4.83
N ARG A 412 -33.34 -0.25 -4.19
CA ARG A 412 -33.46 -0.21 -2.72
C ARG A 412 -33.51 -1.56 -1.98
N SER A 413 -33.42 -2.74 -2.61
CA SER A 413 -33.65 -3.97 -1.79
C SER A 413 -33.24 -5.35 -2.30
N CYS A 414 -32.57 -5.54 -3.46
CA CYS A 414 -32.25 -6.92 -3.88
C CYS A 414 -30.90 -7.08 -4.56
N TYR A 415 -30.18 -8.13 -4.15
CA TYR A 415 -29.11 -8.72 -4.95
C TYR A 415 -29.73 -9.36 -6.19
N ARG A 416 -29.09 -9.19 -7.34
CA ARG A 416 -29.52 -9.84 -8.59
C ARG A 416 -28.36 -10.56 -9.25
N VAL A 417 -28.63 -11.75 -9.73
CA VAL A 417 -27.67 -12.54 -10.52
C VAL A 417 -27.89 -12.24 -11.99
N SER A 418 -26.82 -11.90 -12.70
CA SER A 418 -26.82 -11.80 -14.17
C SER A 418 -25.75 -12.70 -14.75
N ILE A 419 -26.09 -13.50 -15.75
CA ILE A 419 -25.15 -14.36 -16.49
C ILE A 419 -24.96 -13.78 -17.89
N TYR A 420 -23.72 -13.69 -18.36
CA TYR A 420 -23.37 -13.09 -19.65
C TYR A 420 -22.86 -14.16 -20.61
N GLN A 421 -23.57 -14.37 -21.73
CA GLN A 421 -23.11 -15.31 -22.76
C GLN A 421 -23.43 -14.83 -24.18
N SER A 422 -22.54 -15.13 -25.13
CA SER A 422 -22.72 -14.76 -26.54
C SER A 422 -23.65 -15.75 -27.24
N LYS A 423 -24.77 -15.24 -27.77
CA LYS A 423 -25.69 -16.00 -28.62
C LYS A 423 -25.09 -16.36 -29.99
N ILE A 424 -24.03 -15.65 -30.41
CA ILE A 424 -23.39 -15.81 -31.73
C ILE A 424 -22.22 -16.78 -31.61
N LYS A 425 -21.24 -16.49 -30.74
CA LYS A 425 -20.01 -17.30 -30.64
C LYS A 425 -20.21 -18.60 -29.86
N ASN A 426 -21.00 -18.57 -28.79
CA ASN A 426 -21.18 -19.68 -27.86
C ASN A 426 -22.66 -20.07 -27.74
N LYS A 427 -23.30 -20.31 -28.88
CA LYS A 427 -24.75 -20.59 -28.97
C LYS A 427 -25.18 -21.77 -28.08
N LEU A 428 -24.35 -22.81 -27.98
CA LEU A 428 -24.65 -24.00 -27.17
C LEU A 428 -24.70 -23.67 -25.67
N HIS A 429 -23.70 -22.96 -25.14
CA HIS A 429 -23.68 -22.55 -23.73
C HIS A 429 -24.81 -21.58 -23.39
N TYR A 430 -25.09 -20.63 -24.29
CA TYR A 430 -26.22 -19.72 -24.12
C TYR A 430 -27.55 -20.50 -24.01
N GLN A 431 -27.76 -21.51 -24.86
CA GLN A 431 -28.95 -22.33 -24.80
C GLN A 431 -28.98 -23.22 -23.56
N GLU A 432 -27.85 -23.77 -23.13
CA GLU A 432 -27.74 -24.55 -21.90
C GLU A 432 -28.12 -23.73 -20.66
N ILE A 433 -27.59 -22.51 -20.52
CA ILE A 433 -27.93 -21.61 -19.42
C ILE A 433 -29.44 -21.37 -19.38
N LYS A 434 -30.06 -21.10 -20.54
CA LYS A 434 -31.51 -20.89 -20.62
C LYS A 434 -32.30 -22.14 -20.22
N ASN A 435 -31.92 -23.30 -20.75
CA ASN A 435 -32.57 -24.57 -20.41
C ASN A 435 -32.47 -24.87 -18.91
N LEU A 436 -31.34 -24.55 -18.26
CA LEU A 436 -31.16 -24.70 -16.81
C LEU A 436 -32.03 -23.73 -16.02
N LEU A 437 -32.09 -22.45 -16.42
CA LEU A 437 -32.96 -21.47 -15.77
C LEU A 437 -34.44 -21.85 -15.89
N ASP A 438 -34.85 -22.32 -17.07
CA ASP A 438 -36.21 -22.80 -17.32
C ASP A 438 -36.50 -24.08 -16.52
N HIS A 439 -35.54 -25.02 -16.43
CA HIS A 439 -35.65 -26.26 -15.64
C HIS A 439 -35.95 -25.97 -14.15
N PHE A 440 -35.32 -24.94 -13.58
CA PHE A 440 -35.55 -24.53 -12.20
C PHE A 440 -36.69 -23.50 -12.03
N ASN A 441 -37.46 -23.21 -13.08
CA ASN A 441 -38.51 -22.18 -13.09
C ASN A 441 -38.01 -20.80 -12.58
N LEU A 442 -36.78 -20.44 -12.95
CA LEU A 442 -36.18 -19.17 -12.59
C LEU A 442 -36.59 -18.10 -13.61
N GLU A 443 -37.22 -17.03 -13.15
CA GLU A 443 -37.63 -15.92 -13.99
C GLU A 443 -36.44 -15.00 -14.30
N TYR A 444 -36.21 -14.75 -15.59
CA TYR A 444 -35.15 -13.87 -16.07
C TYR A 444 -35.63 -12.94 -17.19
N SER A 445 -34.84 -11.91 -17.45
CA SER A 445 -35.01 -11.00 -18.59
C SER A 445 -33.71 -10.93 -19.38
N GLU A 446 -33.83 -10.88 -20.70
CA GLU A 446 -32.68 -10.83 -21.60
C GLU A 446 -32.45 -9.41 -22.10
N TYR A 447 -31.19 -8.98 -22.09
CA TYR A 447 -30.77 -7.69 -22.61
C TYR A 447 -29.57 -7.88 -23.51
N THR A 448 -29.62 -7.34 -24.72
CA THR A 448 -28.45 -7.31 -25.60
C THR A 448 -27.51 -6.18 -25.18
N GLN A 449 -26.27 -6.54 -24.87
CA GLN A 449 -25.18 -5.63 -24.54
C GLN A 449 -24.23 -5.53 -25.73
N ASN A 450 -24.05 -4.31 -26.24
CA ASN A 450 -23.11 -4.01 -27.32
C ASN A 450 -21.79 -3.50 -26.72
N GLY A 451 -20.66 -4.06 -27.16
CA GLY A 451 -19.32 -3.68 -26.72
C GLY A 451 -18.36 -3.58 -27.90
N LEU A 452 -17.06 -3.74 -27.63
CA LEU A 452 -16.01 -3.71 -28.67
C LEU A 452 -16.00 -4.97 -29.59
N GLY A 453 -16.84 -5.96 -29.30
CA GLY A 453 -16.99 -7.18 -30.10
C GLY A 453 -18.45 -7.54 -30.34
N ASP A 454 -18.70 -8.77 -30.80
CA ASP A 454 -20.05 -9.25 -31.10
C ASP A 454 -20.99 -9.11 -29.88
N PRO A 455 -22.27 -8.73 -30.09
CA PRO A 455 -23.21 -8.52 -29.01
C PRO A 455 -23.34 -9.74 -28.07
N VAL A 456 -23.34 -9.47 -26.77
CA VAL A 456 -23.49 -10.49 -25.71
C VAL A 456 -24.88 -10.37 -25.09
N GLN A 457 -25.49 -11.49 -24.74
CA GLN A 457 -26.77 -11.48 -24.03
C GLN A 457 -26.51 -11.48 -22.52
N ARG A 458 -27.05 -10.47 -21.84
CA ARG A 458 -27.17 -10.45 -20.39
C ARG A 458 -28.49 -11.10 -19.99
N ILE A 459 -28.41 -12.28 -19.41
CA ILE A 459 -29.53 -13.01 -18.84
C ILE A 459 -29.62 -12.63 -17.36
N ARG A 460 -30.55 -11.73 -17.02
CA ARG A 460 -30.68 -11.16 -15.66
C ARG A 460 -31.85 -11.77 -14.93
N LEU A 461 -31.58 -12.50 -13.85
CA LEU A 461 -32.62 -13.08 -13.00
C LEU A 461 -33.36 -11.96 -12.27
N ASN A 462 -34.65 -12.17 -12.02
CA ASN A 462 -35.41 -11.27 -11.17
C ASN A 462 -34.98 -11.39 -9.70
N ALA A 463 -35.52 -10.54 -8.82
CA ALA A 463 -35.14 -10.52 -7.41
C ALA A 463 -35.52 -11.81 -6.64
N LYS A 464 -36.60 -12.49 -7.03
CA LYS A 464 -37.08 -13.71 -6.39
C LYS A 464 -36.20 -14.90 -6.78
N SER A 465 -35.91 -15.05 -8.07
CA SER A 465 -35.07 -16.10 -8.63
C SER A 465 -33.60 -15.91 -8.30
N SER A 466 -33.12 -14.69 -8.05
CA SER A 466 -31.74 -14.45 -7.56
C SER A 466 -31.55 -14.78 -6.09
N ARG A 467 -32.63 -15.01 -5.34
CA ARG A 467 -32.60 -15.31 -3.90
C ARG A 467 -32.68 -16.82 -3.61
N LEU A 468 -33.32 -17.56 -4.52
CA LEU A 468 -33.32 -19.02 -4.55
C LEU A 468 -31.93 -19.50 -4.95
#